data_AF-A0A839E067-F1
#
_entry.id   AF-A0A839E067-F1
#
_cell.length_a   1.000
_cell.length_b   1.000
_cell.length_c   1.000
_cell.angle_alpha   90.00
_cell.angle_beta   90.00
_cell.angle_gamma   90.00
#
_symmetry.space_group_name_H-M   'P 1'
#
loop_
_entity.id
_entity.type
_entity.pdbx_description
1 polymer ?
#
loop_
_entity_poly.entity_id
_entity_poly.type
_entity_poly.pdbx_seq_one_letter_code
_entity_poly.pdbx_strand_id
1 'polypeptide(L)'
;MSKYKTTYLTVTLVAALAVTALVLTPHWGDREQQTPKKQHENHKKLAKDLPALRGRGGLVRAGPIDSGSASTNPDQLGTLRGTYTAARVLAAAGALDATPKWIRQSVKKATHRDDLPESDKITVALVCERLVMDCGDTVERGQRIAKKFPVPSTLTRQNMGKWTDAMVTRFEFGFECPETTVQLPNKDASELSEPWLHALELLGHVGCEKQLRKLVDPEKLMARTSRSMESGKLVVASRSWYTATLAGAQPNREESRRIHNEVQEFRASGTPGLFSSSPEGAANIDATLAGYTLLGLTAP
;
A
#
# COMPACT_ATOMS: atom_id res chain seq x y z
N MET A 1 -5.57 8.48 55.49
CA MET A 1 -4.78 8.47 54.24
C MET A 1 -4.93 7.11 53.56
N SER A 2 -5.02 7.11 52.23
CA SER A 2 -4.86 5.91 51.35
C SER A 2 -6.02 4.92 51.21
N LYS A 3 -7.15 5.31 50.58
CA LYS A 3 -8.03 4.39 49.82
C LYS A 3 -8.71 4.98 48.56
N TYR A 4 -8.49 6.26 48.22
CA TYR A 4 -9.18 6.93 47.09
C TYR A 4 -8.33 7.19 45.83
N LYS A 5 -7.06 6.73 45.78
CA LYS A 5 -6.17 6.98 44.63
C LYS A 5 -6.13 5.87 43.58
N THR A 6 -6.65 4.68 43.86
CA THR A 6 -6.52 3.53 42.94
C THR A 6 -7.64 3.45 41.91
N THR A 7 -8.78 4.08 42.14
CA THR A 7 -9.93 4.03 41.21
C THR A 7 -9.86 5.07 40.09
N TYR A 8 -9.14 6.18 40.29
CA TYR A 8 -8.97 7.19 39.23
C TYR A 8 -7.99 6.76 38.15
N LEU A 9 -6.98 5.93 38.47
CA LEU A 9 -6.00 5.46 37.49
C LEU A 9 -6.55 4.39 36.52
N THR A 10 -7.55 3.61 36.92
CA THR A 10 -8.20 2.63 36.04
C THR A 10 -9.23 3.26 35.11
N VAL A 11 -9.92 4.33 35.53
CA VAL A 11 -10.90 5.02 34.68
C VAL A 11 -10.22 5.87 33.59
N THR A 12 -9.04 6.46 33.87
CA THR A 12 -8.31 7.22 32.84
C THR A 12 -7.60 6.31 31.82
N LEU A 13 -7.18 5.10 32.20
CA LEU A 13 -6.55 4.16 31.26
C LEU A 13 -7.54 3.50 30.29
N VAL A 14 -8.79 3.26 30.74
CA VAL A 14 -9.85 2.72 29.86
C VAL A 14 -10.38 3.79 28.89
N ALA A 15 -10.40 5.07 29.29
CA ALA A 15 -10.72 6.17 28.39
C ALA A 15 -9.62 6.43 27.34
N ALA A 16 -8.34 6.24 27.69
CA ALA A 16 -7.23 6.39 26.75
C ALA A 16 -7.16 5.24 25.71
N LEU A 17 -7.55 4.02 26.09
CA LEU A 17 -7.62 2.87 25.17
C LEU A 17 -8.86 2.87 24.27
N ALA A 18 -9.95 3.54 24.68
CA ALA A 18 -11.11 3.74 23.81
C ALA A 18 -10.85 4.79 22.71
N VAL A 19 -9.97 5.77 22.94
CA VAL A 19 -9.64 6.81 21.96
C VAL A 19 -8.65 6.30 20.90
N THR A 20 -7.76 5.36 21.22
CA THR A 20 -6.87 4.74 20.20
C THR A 20 -7.57 3.70 19.33
N ALA A 21 -8.65 3.07 19.79
CA ALA A 21 -9.49 2.19 18.96
C ALA A 21 -10.39 2.98 17.97
N LEU A 22 -10.57 4.28 18.20
CA LEU A 22 -11.38 5.18 17.36
C LEU A 22 -10.57 5.93 16.28
N VAL A 23 -9.24 5.80 16.26
CA VAL A 23 -8.36 6.45 15.26
C VAL A 23 -7.83 5.46 14.20
N LEU A 24 -8.07 4.15 14.36
CA LEU A 24 -7.66 3.11 13.39
C LEU A 24 -8.81 2.29 12.81
N THR A 25 -10.06 2.72 13.01
CA THR A 25 -11.18 2.29 12.17
C THR A 25 -11.64 3.50 11.38
N PRO A 26 -11.65 3.48 10.03
CA PRO A 26 -12.34 4.51 9.29
C PRO A 26 -13.81 4.41 9.70
N HIS A 27 -14.34 5.46 10.32
CA HIS A 27 -15.74 5.58 10.62
C HIS A 27 -16.47 5.87 9.29
N TRP A 28 -16.92 4.80 8.61
CA TRP A 28 -17.78 4.88 7.42
C TRP A 28 -19.17 5.37 7.85
N GLY A 29 -19.34 6.68 7.96
CA GLY A 29 -20.63 7.34 8.15
C GLY A 29 -21.40 7.43 6.82
N ASP A 30 -22.64 6.93 6.84
CA ASP A 30 -23.70 7.04 5.82
C ASP A 30 -23.36 6.59 4.39
N ARG A 31 -23.16 5.27 4.31
CA ARG A 31 -23.10 4.46 3.09
C ARG A 31 -24.33 4.66 2.20
N GLU A 32 -24.10 5.10 0.97
CA GLU A 32 -24.83 4.53 -0.16
C GLU A 32 -24.34 3.08 -0.30
N GLN A 33 -24.99 2.15 0.43
CA GLN A 33 -24.56 0.77 0.52
C GLN A 33 -24.55 0.14 -0.89
N GLN A 34 -23.36 0.00 -1.49
CA GLN A 34 -23.17 -1.10 -2.43
C GLN A 34 -23.63 -2.35 -1.69
N THR A 35 -24.65 -3.02 -2.24
CA THR A 35 -25.24 -4.16 -1.57
C THR A 35 -24.14 -5.17 -1.23
N PRO A 36 -24.15 -5.79 -0.03
CA PRO A 36 -23.13 -6.76 0.36
C PRO A 36 -22.88 -7.84 -0.71
N LYS A 37 -23.93 -8.15 -1.49
CA LYS A 37 -23.88 -9.04 -2.65
C LYS A 37 -22.96 -8.52 -3.78
N LYS A 38 -23.10 -7.25 -4.19
CA LYS A 38 -22.29 -6.63 -5.25
C LYS A 38 -20.81 -6.53 -4.83
N GLN A 39 -20.55 -6.20 -3.57
CA GLN A 39 -19.19 -6.15 -3.03
C GLN A 39 -18.55 -7.55 -3.01
N HIS A 40 -19.27 -8.57 -2.57
CA HIS A 40 -18.80 -9.96 -2.60
C HIS A 40 -18.51 -10.46 -4.02
N GLU A 41 -19.35 -10.10 -4.99
CA GLU A 41 -19.13 -10.40 -6.41
C GLU A 41 -17.86 -9.73 -6.95
N ASN A 42 -17.61 -8.46 -6.58
CA ASN A 42 -16.38 -7.74 -6.92
C ASN A 42 -15.14 -8.41 -6.32
N HIS A 43 -15.18 -8.84 -5.05
CA HIS A 43 -14.07 -9.55 -4.40
C HIS A 43 -13.76 -10.87 -5.11
N LYS A 44 -14.79 -11.65 -5.43
CA LYS A 44 -14.63 -12.91 -6.20
C LYS A 44 -14.03 -12.66 -7.58
N LYS A 45 -14.45 -11.59 -8.25
CA LYS A 45 -13.96 -11.22 -9.57
C LYS A 45 -12.48 -10.81 -9.53
N LEU A 46 -12.08 -9.96 -8.59
CA LEU A 46 -10.67 -9.63 -8.36
C LEU A 46 -9.82 -10.88 -8.12
N ALA A 47 -10.26 -11.75 -7.21
CA ALA A 47 -9.54 -12.99 -6.91
C ALA A 47 -9.40 -13.92 -8.13
N LYS A 48 -10.45 -13.99 -8.98
CA LYS A 48 -10.45 -14.74 -10.23
C LYS A 48 -9.52 -14.13 -11.29
N ASP A 49 -9.41 -12.81 -11.33
CA ASP A 49 -8.65 -12.09 -12.34
C ASP A 49 -7.17 -11.93 -11.97
N LEU A 50 -6.81 -11.93 -10.67
CA LEU A 50 -5.41 -11.83 -10.20
C LEU A 50 -4.43 -12.81 -10.88
N PRO A 51 -4.77 -14.10 -11.12
CA PRO A 51 -3.93 -15.00 -11.90
C PRO A 51 -3.59 -14.51 -13.32
N ALA A 52 -4.41 -13.67 -13.96
CA ALA A 52 -4.12 -13.11 -15.28
C ALA A 52 -2.87 -12.22 -15.30
N LEU A 53 -2.44 -11.73 -14.13
CA LEU A 53 -1.21 -10.97 -13.93
C LEU A 53 0.02 -11.88 -13.68
N ARG A 54 -0.17 -13.20 -13.52
CA ARG A 54 0.89 -14.17 -13.19
C ARG A 54 1.78 -14.56 -14.38
N GLY A 55 1.48 -14.09 -15.60
CA GLY A 55 2.16 -14.58 -16.81
C GLY A 55 2.08 -13.71 -18.05
N ARG A 56 2.01 -12.37 -17.94
CA ARG A 56 2.11 -11.46 -19.09
C ARG A 56 3.50 -10.80 -19.23
N GLY A 57 4.55 -11.61 -19.08
CA GLY A 57 5.91 -11.30 -19.49
C GLY A 57 6.54 -12.60 -19.97
N GLY A 58 6.90 -12.70 -21.24
CA GLY A 58 7.54 -13.89 -21.80
C GLY A 58 8.93 -14.15 -21.18
N LEU A 59 9.32 -15.43 -21.18
CA LEU A 59 10.67 -16.00 -20.89
C LEU A 59 11.05 -16.02 -19.39
N VAL A 60 11.41 -17.12 -18.71
CA VAL A 60 11.85 -18.48 -19.06
C VAL A 60 11.48 -19.47 -17.94
N ARG A 61 11.35 -20.75 -18.33
CA ARG A 61 10.97 -21.95 -17.57
C ARG A 61 12.20 -22.68 -16.99
N ALA A 62 11.94 -23.57 -16.02
CA ALA A 62 12.78 -24.63 -15.44
C ALA A 62 14.11 -25.02 -16.16
N GLY A 63 15.21 -25.00 -15.41
CA GLY A 63 16.53 -25.56 -15.77
C GLY A 63 17.61 -25.16 -14.75
N PRO A 64 18.69 -25.94 -14.56
CA PRO A 64 19.55 -25.88 -13.38
C PRO A 64 20.44 -24.63 -13.37
N ILE A 65 20.82 -24.25 -12.14
CA ILE A 65 21.64 -23.09 -11.81
C ILE A 65 23.00 -23.20 -12.49
N ASP A 66 23.35 -22.22 -13.33
CA ASP A 66 24.64 -21.55 -13.24
C ASP A 66 24.67 -20.22 -14.02
N SER A 67 25.17 -19.20 -13.33
CA SER A 67 25.73 -17.93 -13.83
C SER A 67 24.95 -17.12 -14.87
N GLY A 68 24.42 -15.98 -14.41
CA GLY A 68 24.38 -14.74 -15.20
C GLY A 68 23.07 -14.44 -15.94
N SER A 69 22.33 -13.46 -15.42
CA SER A 69 21.46 -12.58 -16.19
C SER A 69 20.24 -13.21 -16.90
N ALA A 70 19.32 -13.77 -16.13
CA ALA A 70 17.89 -13.69 -16.45
C ALA A 70 17.26 -12.73 -15.44
N SER A 71 16.80 -11.55 -15.89
CA SER A 71 16.17 -10.58 -14.99
C SER A 71 14.82 -11.13 -14.51
N THR A 72 14.84 -11.87 -13.41
CA THR A 72 13.64 -12.14 -12.62
C THR A 72 13.16 -10.79 -12.10
N ASN A 73 12.11 -10.23 -12.70
CA ASN A 73 11.52 -9.01 -12.17
C ASN A 73 11.03 -9.35 -10.75
N PRO A 74 11.64 -8.77 -9.70
CA PRO A 74 11.33 -9.14 -8.33
C PRO A 74 9.86 -8.88 -8.00
N ASP A 75 9.17 -8.01 -8.73
CA ASP A 75 7.77 -7.63 -8.47
C ASP A 75 6.75 -8.47 -9.26
N GLN A 76 7.22 -9.44 -10.06
CA GLN A 76 6.35 -10.35 -10.79
C GLN A 76 5.55 -11.27 -9.86
N LEU A 77 4.25 -11.42 -10.11
CA LEU A 77 3.43 -12.38 -9.38
C LEU A 77 4.00 -13.80 -9.49
N GLY A 78 4.29 -14.40 -8.34
CA GLY A 78 5.03 -15.66 -8.25
C GLY A 78 6.35 -15.52 -7.47
N THR A 79 6.86 -14.30 -7.31
CA THR A 79 7.92 -13.98 -6.33
C THR A 79 7.30 -13.59 -4.98
N LEU A 80 8.14 -13.45 -3.94
CA LEU A 80 7.68 -12.98 -2.63
C LEU A 80 7.20 -11.53 -2.68
N ARG A 81 7.94 -10.62 -3.34
CA ARG A 81 7.54 -9.21 -3.49
C ARG A 81 6.27 -9.05 -4.32
N GLY A 82 6.13 -9.79 -5.44
CA GLY A 82 4.88 -9.81 -6.20
C GLY A 82 3.70 -10.34 -5.38
N THR A 83 3.92 -11.37 -4.55
CA THR A 83 2.89 -11.88 -3.62
C THR A 83 2.48 -10.83 -2.59
N TYR A 84 3.44 -10.06 -2.09
CA TYR A 84 3.17 -8.91 -1.22
C TYR A 84 2.38 -7.81 -1.91
N THR A 85 2.71 -7.43 -3.14
CA THR A 85 1.91 -6.45 -3.91
C THR A 85 0.47 -6.95 -4.12
N ALA A 86 0.27 -8.24 -4.43
CA ALA A 86 -1.07 -8.82 -4.52
C ALA A 86 -1.82 -8.78 -3.18
N ALA A 87 -1.13 -9.01 -2.06
CA ALA A 87 -1.73 -8.88 -0.74
C ALA A 87 -2.19 -7.44 -0.46
N ARG A 88 -1.40 -6.43 -0.84
CA ARG A 88 -1.80 -5.01 -0.74
C ARG A 88 -3.02 -4.71 -1.60
N VAL A 89 -3.09 -5.25 -2.83
CA VAL A 89 -4.27 -5.10 -3.69
C VAL A 89 -5.53 -5.70 -3.05
N LEU A 90 -5.43 -6.91 -2.51
CA LEU A 90 -6.55 -7.57 -1.84
C LEU A 90 -7.00 -6.78 -0.61
N ALA A 91 -6.06 -6.24 0.17
CA ALA A 91 -6.36 -5.40 1.32
C ALA A 91 -7.03 -4.08 0.90
N ALA A 92 -6.50 -3.37 -0.10
CA ALA A 92 -7.08 -2.14 -0.62
C ALA A 92 -8.49 -2.35 -1.19
N ALA A 93 -8.75 -3.52 -1.77
CA ALA A 93 -10.07 -3.88 -2.28
C ALA A 93 -11.04 -4.39 -1.19
N GLY A 94 -10.60 -4.59 0.05
CA GLY A 94 -11.39 -5.23 1.11
C GLY A 94 -11.67 -6.72 0.85
N ALA A 95 -10.87 -7.38 0.00
CA ALA A 95 -11.12 -8.71 -0.55
C ALA A 95 -10.29 -9.82 0.13
N LEU A 96 -9.91 -9.66 1.39
CA LEU A 96 -9.05 -10.60 2.12
C LEU A 96 -9.64 -12.03 2.18
N ASP A 97 -10.96 -12.15 2.36
CA ASP A 97 -11.66 -13.45 2.36
C ASP A 97 -11.59 -14.17 1.01
N ALA A 98 -11.42 -13.41 -0.07
CA ALA A 98 -11.29 -13.94 -1.43
C ALA A 98 -9.84 -14.26 -1.82
N THR A 99 -8.87 -14.15 -0.89
CA THR A 99 -7.45 -14.41 -1.17
C THR A 99 -7.24 -15.76 -1.88
N PRO A 100 -6.65 -15.79 -3.10
CA PRO A 100 -6.41 -17.01 -3.85
C PRO A 100 -5.59 -18.05 -3.07
N LYS A 101 -5.96 -19.33 -3.20
CA LYS A 101 -5.28 -20.45 -2.53
C LYS A 101 -3.77 -20.49 -2.80
N TRP A 102 -3.35 -20.17 -4.02
CA TRP A 102 -1.94 -20.19 -4.40
C TRP A 102 -1.11 -19.14 -3.64
N ILE A 103 -1.67 -17.98 -3.29
CA ILE A 103 -1.01 -16.97 -2.45
C ILE A 103 -0.80 -17.55 -1.05
N ARG A 104 -1.88 -18.06 -0.44
CA ARG A 104 -1.81 -18.66 0.90
C ARG A 104 -0.81 -19.82 0.97
N GLN A 105 -0.80 -20.69 -0.05
CA GLN A 105 0.13 -21.82 -0.12
C GLN A 105 1.58 -21.38 -0.32
N SER A 106 1.83 -20.39 -1.19
CA SER A 106 3.18 -19.85 -1.41
C SER A 106 3.78 -19.28 -0.13
N VAL A 107 2.97 -18.49 0.60
CA VAL A 107 3.38 -17.86 1.87
C VAL A 107 3.63 -18.92 2.94
N LYS A 108 2.70 -19.87 3.13
CA LYS A 108 2.89 -20.99 4.07
C LYS A 108 4.15 -21.82 3.77
N LYS A 109 4.51 -22.00 2.51
CA LYS A 109 5.77 -22.68 2.17
C LYS A 109 6.97 -21.83 2.56
N ALA A 110 6.90 -20.52 2.35
CA ALA A 110 7.99 -19.60 2.65
C ALA A 110 8.21 -19.38 4.16
N THR A 111 7.17 -19.49 5.01
CA THR A 111 7.29 -19.37 6.48
C THR A 111 8.16 -20.47 7.10
N HIS A 112 8.30 -21.61 6.43
CA HIS A 112 9.12 -22.73 6.89
C HIS A 112 10.55 -22.72 6.33
N ARG A 113 10.95 -21.66 5.62
CA ARG A 113 12.29 -21.55 5.02
C ARG A 113 13.20 -20.66 5.85
N ASP A 114 14.05 -21.29 6.65
CA ASP A 114 15.03 -20.56 7.47
C ASP A 114 16.22 -20.01 6.64
N ASP A 115 16.44 -20.53 5.43
CA ASP A 115 17.51 -20.14 4.50
C ASP A 115 17.22 -18.83 3.74
N LEU A 116 16.04 -18.24 3.90
CA LEU A 116 15.69 -17.00 3.21
C LEU A 116 16.57 -15.82 3.65
N PRO A 117 16.94 -14.93 2.71
CA PRO A 117 17.50 -13.62 3.04
C PRO A 117 16.59 -12.84 4.00
N GLU A 118 17.16 -11.95 4.81
CA GLU A 118 16.40 -11.14 5.77
C GLU A 118 15.30 -10.30 5.10
N SER A 119 15.56 -9.74 3.92
CA SER A 119 14.57 -8.99 3.13
C SER A 119 13.36 -9.84 2.73
N ASP A 120 13.60 -11.11 2.43
CA ASP A 120 12.56 -12.05 2.04
C ASP A 120 11.77 -12.53 3.25
N LYS A 121 12.43 -12.75 4.38
CA LYS A 121 11.78 -13.03 5.68
C LYS A 121 10.85 -11.90 6.09
N ILE A 122 11.30 -10.64 5.95
CA ILE A 122 10.44 -9.47 6.14
C ILE A 122 9.26 -9.52 5.19
N THR A 123 9.48 -9.74 3.89
CA THR A 123 8.40 -9.79 2.89
C THR A 123 7.36 -10.87 3.22
N VAL A 124 7.78 -12.06 3.66
CA VAL A 124 6.86 -13.12 4.09
C VAL A 124 6.03 -12.68 5.31
N ALA A 125 6.68 -12.07 6.30
CA ALA A 125 6.00 -11.54 7.48
C ALA A 125 4.96 -10.46 7.12
N LEU A 126 5.31 -9.54 6.20
CA LEU A 126 4.41 -8.51 5.70
C LEU A 126 3.18 -9.11 5.00
N VAL A 127 3.36 -10.17 4.21
CA VAL A 127 2.23 -10.85 3.57
C VAL A 127 1.32 -11.51 4.62
N CYS A 128 1.91 -12.16 5.63
CA CYS A 128 1.16 -12.79 6.71
C CYS A 128 0.31 -11.76 7.47
N GLU A 129 0.91 -10.64 7.84
CA GLU A 129 0.24 -9.51 8.48
C GLU A 129 -0.91 -8.99 7.60
N ARG A 130 -0.61 -8.67 6.34
CA ARG A 130 -1.56 -8.03 5.43
C ARG A 130 -2.75 -8.91 5.06
N LEU A 131 -2.54 -10.22 4.96
CA LEU A 131 -3.59 -11.19 4.65
C LEU A 131 -4.27 -11.77 5.89
N VAL A 132 -3.88 -11.33 7.10
CA VAL A 132 -4.36 -11.85 8.39
C VAL A 132 -4.25 -13.37 8.41
N MET A 133 -3.09 -13.88 8.00
CA MET A 133 -2.80 -15.31 7.96
C MET A 133 -2.14 -15.74 9.27
N ASP A 134 -2.61 -16.85 9.83
CA ASP A 134 -1.87 -17.55 10.88
C ASP A 134 -0.60 -18.17 10.28
N CYS A 135 0.52 -17.51 10.58
CA CYS A 135 1.86 -17.88 10.16
C CYS A 135 2.77 -18.20 11.36
N GLY A 136 2.18 -18.51 12.54
CA GLY A 136 2.93 -18.67 13.78
C GLY A 136 3.74 -17.41 14.12
N ASP A 137 4.98 -17.59 14.58
CA ASP A 137 5.88 -16.51 15.02
C ASP A 137 6.56 -15.71 13.88
N THR A 138 6.13 -15.94 12.63
CA THR A 138 6.76 -15.32 11.44
C THR A 138 6.66 -13.80 11.50
N VAL A 139 5.51 -13.26 11.91
CA VAL A 139 5.27 -11.81 11.97
C VAL A 139 6.21 -11.17 13.00
N GLU A 140 6.30 -11.74 14.20
CA GLU A 140 7.17 -11.24 15.27
C GLU A 140 8.65 -11.38 14.90
N ARG A 141 9.04 -12.47 14.22
CA ARG A 141 10.40 -12.61 13.65
C ARG A 141 10.68 -11.51 12.62
N GLY A 142 9.77 -11.28 11.69
CA GLY A 142 9.86 -10.22 10.69
C GLY A 142 10.01 -8.84 11.31
N GLN A 143 9.19 -8.52 12.31
CA GLN A 143 9.28 -7.25 13.06
C GLN A 143 10.65 -7.10 13.74
N ARG A 144 11.21 -8.16 14.34
CA ARG A 144 12.54 -8.12 14.98
C ARG A 144 13.66 -7.84 13.98
N ILE A 145 13.59 -8.42 12.78
CA ILE A 145 14.54 -8.16 11.69
C ILE A 145 14.36 -6.72 11.20
N ALA A 146 13.12 -6.32 10.93
CA ALA A 146 12.74 -5.01 10.42
C ALA A 146 13.17 -3.86 11.34
N LYS A 147 13.10 -4.02 12.66
CA LYS A 147 13.60 -3.02 13.63
C LYS A 147 15.09 -2.70 13.46
N LYS A 148 15.88 -3.63 12.93
CA LYS A 148 17.31 -3.46 12.68
C LYS A 148 17.60 -2.91 11.27
N PHE A 149 16.57 -2.78 10.43
CA PHE A 149 16.73 -2.34 9.05
C PHE A 149 17.05 -0.83 9.02
N PRO A 150 18.22 -0.42 8.50
CA PRO A 150 18.65 0.97 8.58
C PRO A 150 17.83 1.85 7.65
N VAL A 151 17.35 2.98 8.17
CA VAL A 151 16.78 4.06 7.36
C VAL A 151 17.90 5.05 7.06
N PRO A 152 18.20 5.35 5.78
CA PRO A 152 19.13 6.42 5.45
C PRO A 152 18.68 7.75 6.05
N SER A 153 19.58 8.46 6.75
CA SER A 153 19.28 9.75 7.41
C SER A 153 18.91 10.88 6.43
N THR A 154 19.27 10.73 5.16
CA THR A 154 18.89 11.65 4.09
C THR A 154 18.49 10.86 2.85
N LEU A 155 17.28 11.09 2.35
CA LEU A 155 16.84 10.58 1.06
C LEU A 155 17.50 11.37 -0.07
N THR A 156 18.16 10.65 -0.96
CA THR A 156 18.79 11.15 -2.19
C THR A 156 18.36 10.27 -3.36
N ARG A 157 18.67 10.71 -4.59
CA ARG A 157 18.43 9.90 -5.78
C ARG A 157 19.18 8.56 -5.76
N GLN A 158 20.37 8.52 -5.17
CA GLN A 158 21.24 7.34 -5.17
C GLN A 158 20.78 6.25 -4.19
N ASN A 159 20.14 6.63 -3.08
CA ASN A 159 19.72 5.70 -2.03
C ASN A 159 18.20 5.46 -1.98
N MET A 160 17.44 6.02 -2.93
CA MET A 160 15.98 5.98 -2.95
C MET A 160 15.39 4.59 -2.79
N GLY A 161 15.91 3.58 -3.49
CA GLY A 161 15.41 2.21 -3.36
C GLY A 161 15.54 1.67 -1.93
N LYS A 162 16.71 1.83 -1.30
CA LYS A 162 16.95 1.40 0.09
C LYS A 162 16.07 2.17 1.07
N TRP A 163 15.91 3.47 0.86
CA TRP A 163 15.07 4.31 1.69
C TRP A 163 13.60 3.90 1.57
N THR A 164 13.09 3.70 0.35
CA THR A 164 11.73 3.23 0.09
C THR A 164 11.47 1.87 0.74
N ASP A 165 12.36 0.89 0.56
CA ASP A 165 12.22 -0.46 1.17
C ASP A 165 12.15 -0.37 2.70
N ALA A 166 12.98 0.47 3.32
CA ALA A 166 12.96 0.71 4.76
C ALA A 166 11.65 1.36 5.21
N MET A 167 11.17 2.38 4.49
CA MET A 167 9.97 3.13 4.85
C MET A 167 8.69 2.30 4.65
N VAL A 168 8.60 1.48 3.59
CA VAL A 168 7.51 0.51 3.41
C VAL A 168 7.46 -0.46 4.59
N THR A 169 8.62 -1.01 4.99
CA THR A 169 8.71 -1.93 6.11
C THR A 169 8.25 -1.28 7.41
N ARG A 170 8.65 -0.02 7.66
CA ARG A 170 8.22 0.74 8.84
C ARG A 170 6.71 0.97 8.84
N PHE A 171 6.17 1.42 7.71
CA PHE A 171 4.74 1.66 7.56
C PHE A 171 3.93 0.40 7.88
N GLU A 172 4.25 -0.71 7.23
CA GLU A 172 3.44 -1.92 7.36
C GLU A 172 3.54 -2.57 8.75
N PHE A 173 4.66 -2.40 9.48
CA PHE A 173 4.78 -2.83 10.87
C PHE A 173 4.40 -1.77 11.91
N GLY A 174 3.89 -0.61 11.48
CA GLY A 174 3.46 0.46 12.38
C GLY A 174 4.59 1.07 13.21
N PHE A 175 5.81 1.13 12.66
CA PHE A 175 6.93 1.82 13.31
C PHE A 175 6.81 3.34 13.12
N GLU A 176 7.24 4.09 14.13
CA GLU A 176 7.18 5.55 14.16
C GLU A 176 7.98 6.21 13.03
N CYS A 177 7.71 7.50 12.78
CA CYS A 177 8.48 8.32 11.86
C CYS A 177 9.98 8.27 12.22
N PRO A 178 10.86 7.80 11.33
CA PRO A 178 12.29 7.76 11.61
C PRO A 178 12.91 9.16 11.52
N GLU A 179 14.07 9.32 12.14
CA GLU A 179 14.92 10.50 11.91
C GLU A 179 15.50 10.46 10.49
N THR A 180 14.79 11.07 9.55
CA THR A 180 15.19 11.16 8.15
C THR A 180 14.90 12.55 7.60
N THR A 181 15.75 12.99 6.67
CA THR A 181 15.57 14.22 5.89
C THR A 181 15.27 13.88 4.45
N VAL A 182 14.39 14.64 3.81
CA VAL A 182 14.10 14.50 2.38
C VAL A 182 14.49 15.79 1.69
N GLN A 183 15.42 15.70 0.75
CA GLN A 183 15.80 16.80 -0.13
C GLN A 183 15.15 16.56 -1.48
N LEU A 184 14.07 17.29 -1.74
CA LEU A 184 13.42 17.24 -3.05
C LEU A 184 14.36 17.80 -4.12
N PRO A 185 14.30 17.30 -5.37
CA PRO A 185 14.93 17.99 -6.50
C PRO A 185 14.35 19.41 -6.61
N ASN A 186 15.08 20.34 -7.24
CA ASN A 186 14.62 21.72 -7.52
C ASN A 186 13.43 21.73 -8.52
N LYS A 187 12.29 21.21 -8.08
CA LYS A 187 11.02 21.11 -8.79
C LYS A 187 9.91 21.20 -7.76
N ASP A 188 8.77 21.73 -8.18
CA ASP A 188 7.56 21.71 -7.38
C ASP A 188 7.13 20.25 -7.12
N ALA A 189 6.53 19.99 -5.94
CA ALA A 189 5.98 18.68 -5.59
C ALA A 189 5.01 18.15 -6.66
N SER A 190 4.28 19.06 -7.32
CA SER A 190 3.34 18.76 -8.40
C SER A 190 4.00 18.33 -9.72
N GLU A 191 5.32 18.45 -9.84
CA GLU A 191 6.11 18.07 -11.02
C GLU A 191 7.14 16.96 -10.74
N LEU A 192 7.15 16.43 -9.52
CA LEU A 192 8.05 15.36 -9.12
C LEU A 192 7.86 14.12 -9.98
N SER A 193 8.94 13.42 -10.29
CA SER A 193 8.84 12.09 -10.87
C SER A 193 8.12 11.13 -9.92
N GLU A 194 7.51 10.10 -10.47
CA GLU A 194 6.76 9.09 -9.71
C GLU A 194 7.49 8.49 -8.49
N PRO A 195 8.82 8.21 -8.54
CA PRO A 195 9.55 7.70 -7.37
C PRO A 195 9.63 8.69 -6.21
N TRP A 196 9.81 9.98 -6.51
CA TRP A 196 9.82 11.04 -5.49
C TRP A 196 8.45 11.25 -4.86
N LEU A 197 7.40 11.16 -5.68
CA LEU A 197 6.02 11.22 -5.18
C LEU A 197 5.71 10.02 -4.27
N HIS A 198 6.18 8.82 -4.62
CA HIS A 198 6.04 7.66 -3.75
C HIS A 198 6.80 7.81 -2.42
N ALA A 199 7.98 8.43 -2.44
CA ALA A 199 8.70 8.72 -1.21
C ALA A 199 7.96 9.70 -0.29
N LEU A 200 7.30 10.71 -0.86
CA LEU A 200 6.45 11.64 -0.11
C LEU A 200 5.21 10.96 0.46
N GLU A 201 4.56 10.08 -0.32
CA GLU A 201 3.46 9.24 0.15
C GLU A 201 3.89 8.42 1.38
N LEU A 202 5.06 7.77 1.31
CA LEU A 202 5.62 6.96 2.40
C LEU A 202 5.96 7.77 3.65
N LEU A 203 6.42 9.03 3.52
CA LEU A 203 6.59 9.92 4.67
C LEU A 203 5.28 10.12 5.43
N GLY A 204 4.17 10.34 4.72
CA GLY A 204 2.86 10.49 5.34
C GLY A 204 2.42 9.20 6.04
N HIS A 205 2.61 8.06 5.38
CA HIS A 205 2.24 6.74 5.90
C HIS A 205 2.92 6.37 7.22
N VAL A 206 4.18 6.75 7.42
CA VAL A 206 4.92 6.43 8.66
C VAL A 206 4.74 7.48 9.77
N GLY A 207 3.82 8.44 9.61
CA GLY A 207 3.59 9.50 10.60
C GLY A 207 4.61 10.64 10.58
N CYS A 208 5.22 10.94 9.42
CA CYS A 208 6.09 12.11 9.23
C CYS A 208 5.32 13.31 8.65
N GLU A 209 4.06 13.54 9.05
CA GLU A 209 3.16 14.53 8.42
C GLU A 209 3.70 15.96 8.53
N LYS A 210 4.37 16.29 9.65
CA LYS A 210 5.00 17.61 9.83
C LYS A 210 6.08 17.88 8.80
N GLN A 211 6.86 16.86 8.43
CA GLN A 211 7.87 16.97 7.39
C GLN A 211 7.20 17.04 6.02
N LEU A 212 6.23 16.16 5.76
CA LEU A 212 5.49 16.13 4.51
C LEU A 212 4.86 17.50 4.18
N ARG A 213 4.17 18.12 5.14
CA ARG A 213 3.54 19.45 5.00
C ARG A 213 4.52 20.58 4.64
N LYS A 214 5.81 20.44 4.98
CA LYS A 214 6.83 21.42 4.60
C LYS A 214 7.35 21.21 3.17
N LEU A 215 7.19 20.00 2.64
CA LEU A 215 7.73 19.59 1.34
C LEU A 215 6.72 19.73 0.21
N VAL A 216 5.42 19.76 0.53
CA VAL A 216 4.37 19.74 -0.48
C VAL A 216 3.34 20.84 -0.25
N ASP A 217 2.76 21.30 -1.36
CA ASP A 217 1.53 22.07 -1.40
C ASP A 217 0.37 21.11 -1.67
N PRO A 218 -0.53 20.86 -0.70
CA PRO A 218 -1.60 19.89 -0.87
C PRO A 218 -2.58 20.24 -2.00
N GLU A 219 -2.85 21.52 -2.25
CA GLU A 219 -3.76 21.96 -3.30
C GLU A 219 -3.16 21.70 -4.69
N LYS A 220 -1.86 21.96 -4.87
CA LYS A 220 -1.17 21.63 -6.11
C LYS A 220 -1.12 20.12 -6.38
N LEU A 221 -1.05 19.30 -5.34
CA LEU A 221 -1.13 17.84 -5.46
C LEU A 221 -2.55 17.38 -5.85
N MET A 222 -3.61 18.00 -5.32
CA MET A 222 -4.98 17.72 -5.77
C MET A 222 -5.19 18.09 -7.24
N ALA A 223 -4.70 19.27 -7.65
CA ALA A 223 -4.72 19.68 -9.05
C ALA A 223 -3.90 18.72 -9.95
N ARG A 224 -2.79 18.19 -9.43
CA ARG A 224 -1.99 17.16 -10.12
C ARG A 224 -2.77 15.86 -10.28
N THR A 225 -3.58 15.45 -9.31
CA THR A 225 -4.45 14.27 -9.44
C THR A 225 -5.34 14.40 -10.66
N SER A 226 -6.08 15.50 -10.78
CA SER A 226 -6.98 15.75 -11.91
C SER A 226 -6.26 15.67 -13.25
N ARG A 227 -5.14 16.40 -13.42
CA ARG A 227 -4.33 16.35 -14.65
C ARG A 227 -3.76 14.95 -14.94
N SER A 228 -3.45 14.18 -13.90
CA SER A 228 -2.92 12.82 -14.06
C SER A 228 -4.02 11.84 -14.48
N MET A 229 -5.25 12.02 -14.00
CA MET A 229 -6.41 11.26 -14.48
C MET A 229 -6.66 11.54 -15.97
N GLU A 230 -6.75 12.82 -16.34
CA GLU A 230 -6.96 13.26 -17.73
C GLU A 230 -5.87 12.75 -18.70
N SER A 231 -4.62 12.66 -18.24
CA SER A 231 -3.49 12.17 -19.05
C SER A 231 -3.27 10.65 -18.98
N GLY A 232 -4.19 9.90 -18.37
CA GLY A 232 -4.11 8.45 -18.31
C GLY A 232 -2.96 7.92 -17.44
N LYS A 233 -2.71 8.56 -16.29
CA LYS A 233 -1.64 8.21 -15.33
C LYS A 233 -2.21 7.88 -13.95
N LEU A 234 -2.95 6.77 -13.84
CA LEU A 234 -3.66 6.38 -12.62
C LEU A 234 -2.76 6.28 -11.37
N VAL A 235 -1.58 5.69 -11.50
CA VAL A 235 -0.65 5.50 -10.36
C VAL A 235 -0.17 6.86 -9.83
N VAL A 236 0.14 7.80 -10.72
CA VAL A 236 0.53 9.16 -10.34
C VAL A 236 -0.64 9.89 -9.69
N ALA A 237 -1.85 9.75 -10.25
CA ALA A 237 -3.05 10.36 -9.69
C ALA A 237 -3.32 9.85 -8.26
N SER A 238 -3.29 8.54 -8.06
CA SER A 238 -3.50 7.91 -6.74
C SER A 238 -2.49 8.39 -5.70
N ARG A 239 -1.20 8.37 -6.04
CA ARG A 239 -0.16 8.85 -5.12
C ARG A 239 -0.29 10.36 -4.84
N SER A 240 -0.71 11.16 -5.82
CA SER A 240 -0.89 12.61 -5.65
C SER A 240 -2.03 12.90 -4.68
N TRP A 241 -3.20 12.27 -4.90
CA TRP A 241 -4.37 12.39 -4.04
C TRP A 241 -4.04 11.96 -2.60
N TYR A 242 -3.42 10.78 -2.46
CA TYR A 242 -3.15 10.24 -1.14
C TYR A 242 -2.12 11.10 -0.39
N THR A 243 -1.05 11.51 -1.07
CA THR A 243 -0.04 12.41 -0.48
C THR A 243 -0.66 13.74 -0.07
N ALA A 244 -1.57 14.31 -0.87
CA ALA A 244 -2.28 15.53 -0.52
C ALA A 244 -3.13 15.34 0.75
N THR A 245 -3.89 14.25 0.84
CA THR A 245 -4.71 13.94 2.02
C THR A 245 -3.84 13.73 3.27
N LEU A 246 -2.72 12.99 3.16
CA LEU A 246 -1.76 12.80 4.25
C LEU A 246 -1.11 14.13 4.68
N ALA A 247 -0.91 15.06 3.74
CA ALA A 247 -0.45 16.41 4.04
C ALA A 247 -1.54 17.30 4.66
N GLY A 248 -2.80 16.86 4.70
CA GLY A 248 -3.92 17.57 5.33
C GLY A 248 -4.85 18.29 4.36
N ALA A 249 -4.80 17.99 3.06
CA ALA A 249 -5.85 18.42 2.14
C ALA A 249 -7.20 17.85 2.58
N GLN A 250 -8.25 18.65 2.40
CA GLN A 250 -9.64 18.24 2.58
C GLN A 250 -10.34 18.36 1.23
N PRO A 251 -10.33 17.31 0.40
CA PRO A 251 -11.03 17.35 -0.88
C PRO A 251 -12.52 17.52 -0.64
N ASN A 252 -13.16 18.39 -1.43
CA ASN A 252 -14.59 18.57 -1.33
C ASN A 252 -15.34 17.35 -1.90
N ARG A 253 -16.61 17.20 -1.53
CA ARG A 253 -17.42 16.03 -1.92
C ARG A 253 -17.58 15.88 -3.43
N GLU A 254 -17.68 17.00 -4.15
CA GLU A 254 -17.84 16.98 -5.61
C GLU A 254 -16.57 16.47 -6.30
N GLU A 255 -15.41 16.94 -5.87
CA GLU A 255 -14.12 16.50 -6.37
C GLU A 255 -13.88 15.02 -6.08
N SER A 256 -14.16 14.56 -4.84
CA SER A 256 -14.07 13.14 -4.48
C SER A 256 -14.96 12.29 -5.39
N ARG A 257 -16.23 12.67 -5.57
CA ARG A 257 -17.17 11.95 -6.44
C ARG A 257 -16.71 11.93 -7.90
N ARG A 258 -16.16 13.04 -8.41
CA ARG A 258 -15.60 13.12 -9.76
C ARG A 258 -14.46 12.11 -9.93
N ILE A 259 -13.45 12.16 -9.06
CA ILE A 259 -12.31 11.24 -9.11
C ILE A 259 -12.76 9.78 -8.95
N HIS A 260 -13.73 9.50 -8.06
CA HIS A 260 -14.30 8.17 -7.90
C HIS A 260 -14.86 7.60 -9.22
N ASN A 261 -15.57 8.43 -9.98
CA ASN A 261 -16.16 8.03 -11.25
C ASN A 261 -15.09 7.86 -12.34
N GLU A 262 -14.16 8.81 -12.46
CA GLU A 262 -13.07 8.77 -13.45
C GLU A 262 -12.19 7.51 -13.28
N VAL A 263 -11.94 7.07 -12.04
CA VAL A 263 -11.16 5.85 -11.78
C VAL A 263 -11.76 4.60 -12.43
N GLN A 264 -13.08 4.54 -12.62
CA GLN A 264 -13.72 3.38 -13.25
C GLN A 264 -13.33 3.22 -14.73
N GLU A 265 -12.93 4.31 -15.40
CA GLU A 265 -12.49 4.27 -16.80
C GLU A 265 -11.16 3.52 -16.99
N PHE A 266 -10.41 3.36 -15.91
CA PHE A 266 -9.14 2.61 -15.89
C PHE A 266 -9.32 1.12 -15.62
N ARG A 267 -10.56 0.61 -15.55
CA ARG A 267 -10.81 -0.83 -15.44
C ARG A 267 -10.31 -1.55 -16.69
N ALA A 268 -9.51 -2.59 -16.51
CA ALA A 268 -8.90 -3.30 -17.63
C ALA A 268 -9.96 -4.13 -18.39
N SER A 269 -9.94 -4.01 -19.73
CA SER A 269 -10.86 -4.75 -20.60
C SER A 269 -10.68 -6.27 -20.44
N GLY A 270 -11.79 -7.00 -20.34
CA GLY A 270 -11.80 -8.47 -20.15
C GLY A 270 -11.43 -8.95 -18.74
N THR A 271 -10.83 -8.10 -17.89
CA THR A 271 -10.54 -8.39 -16.47
C THR A 271 -11.00 -7.25 -15.56
N PRO A 272 -12.32 -7.03 -15.40
CA PRO A 272 -12.83 -5.85 -14.71
C PRO A 272 -12.56 -5.85 -13.20
N GLY A 273 -12.05 -6.95 -12.63
CA GLY A 273 -11.49 -6.94 -11.28
C GLY A 273 -10.19 -6.16 -11.16
N LEU A 274 -9.51 -5.88 -12.28
CA LEU A 274 -8.19 -5.25 -12.35
C LEU A 274 -8.25 -3.87 -13.02
N PHE A 275 -7.20 -3.08 -12.84
CA PHE A 275 -7.01 -1.79 -13.48
C PHE A 275 -5.77 -1.76 -14.36
N SER A 276 -5.76 -0.85 -15.30
CA SER A 276 -4.65 -0.49 -16.17
C SER A 276 -4.11 0.90 -15.83
N SER A 277 -2.85 1.17 -16.19
CA SER A 277 -2.24 2.47 -15.90
C SER A 277 -2.89 3.63 -16.68
N SER A 278 -3.42 3.32 -17.86
CA SER A 278 -4.17 4.20 -18.76
C SER A 278 -5.53 3.58 -19.12
N PRO A 279 -6.53 4.37 -19.56
CA PRO A 279 -7.79 3.83 -20.07
C PRO A 279 -7.57 2.79 -21.18
N GLU A 280 -8.40 1.74 -21.20
CA GLU A 280 -8.34 0.61 -22.15
C GLU A 280 -7.02 -0.18 -22.18
N GLY A 281 -6.07 0.15 -21.29
CA GLY A 281 -4.76 -0.48 -21.24
C GLY A 281 -4.80 -1.92 -20.71
N ALA A 282 -3.64 -2.57 -20.76
CA ALA A 282 -3.45 -3.87 -20.14
C ALA A 282 -3.50 -3.77 -18.61
N ALA A 283 -4.09 -4.78 -17.97
CA ALA A 283 -4.11 -4.88 -16.52
C ALA A 283 -2.70 -4.87 -15.93
N ASN A 284 -2.52 -4.10 -14.85
CA ASN A 284 -1.26 -3.97 -14.12
C ASN A 284 -1.55 -4.00 -12.61
N ILE A 285 -0.72 -4.70 -11.83
CA ILE A 285 -0.88 -4.82 -10.39
C ILE A 285 -0.75 -3.47 -9.66
N ASP A 286 0.17 -2.60 -10.09
CA ASP A 286 0.37 -1.28 -9.48
C ASP A 286 -0.80 -0.35 -9.77
N ALA A 287 -1.31 -0.39 -11.01
CA ALA A 287 -2.52 0.32 -11.38
C ALA A 287 -3.74 -0.22 -10.61
N THR A 288 -3.79 -1.53 -10.39
CA THR A 288 -4.87 -2.16 -9.61
C THR A 288 -4.85 -1.70 -8.16
N LEU A 289 -3.67 -1.63 -7.54
CA LEU A 289 -3.51 -1.07 -6.21
C LEU A 289 -3.92 0.41 -6.17
N ALA A 290 -3.45 1.20 -7.12
CA ALA A 290 -3.78 2.62 -7.24
C ALA A 290 -5.29 2.86 -7.42
N GLY A 291 -5.94 2.06 -8.28
CA GLY A 291 -7.37 2.14 -8.54
C GLY A 291 -8.20 1.84 -7.29
N TYR A 292 -7.94 0.72 -6.61
CA TYR A 292 -8.65 0.43 -5.35
C TYR A 292 -8.35 1.43 -4.24
N THR A 293 -7.10 1.93 -4.16
CA THR A 293 -6.74 2.97 -3.19
C THR A 293 -7.55 4.24 -3.42
N LEU A 294 -7.64 4.72 -4.67
CA LEU A 294 -8.46 5.89 -4.98
C LEU A 294 -9.94 5.62 -4.70
N LEU A 295 -10.49 4.49 -5.16
CA LEU A 295 -11.90 4.17 -4.90
C LEU A 295 -12.24 4.15 -3.41
N GLY A 296 -11.32 3.69 -2.55
CA GLY A 296 -11.49 3.74 -1.11
C GLY A 296 -11.40 5.15 -0.53
N LEU A 297 -10.45 5.97 -1.01
CA LEU A 297 -10.24 7.33 -0.53
C LEU A 297 -11.26 8.35 -1.05
N THR A 298 -11.93 8.04 -2.17
CA THR A 298 -12.88 8.95 -2.83
C THR A 298 -14.32 8.46 -2.79
N ALA A 299 -14.60 7.41 -2.01
CA ALA A 299 -15.95 6.92 -1.82
C ALA A 299 -16.90 8.06 -1.35
N PRO A 300 -18.10 8.21 -1.96
CA PRO A 300 -19.01 9.34 -1.75
C PRO A 300 -19.83 9.32 -0.45
#